data_AF-A0A838IKU6-F1
#
_entry.id   AF-A0A838IKU6-F1
#
_cell.length_a   1.000
_cell.length_b   1.000
_cell.length_c   1.000
_cell.angle_alpha   90.00
_cell.angle_beta   90.00
_cell.angle_gamma   90.00
#
_symmetry.space_group_name_H-M   'P 1'
#
loop_
_entity.id
_entity.type
_entity.pdbx_description
1 polymer ?
#
loop_
_entity_poly.entity_id
_entity_poly.type
_entity_poly.pdbx_seq_one_letter_code
_entity_poly.pdbx_strand_id
1 'polypeptide(L)'
;MKLVRRTGYVVLFGTSLLIFIPMIVGAAMGIHRDRIWDPFTGQPITRTETAIDCLDDAQHLMMAAGESRRLTSPWEQRYRLWVSRCRAEHADAFDMLRATRNALRGHRTGVGGLEDDPDEDLDDN
;
A
#
# COMPACT_ATOMS: atom_id res chain seq x y z
N MET A 1 3.97 62.08 -20.20
CA MET A 1 4.19 60.75 -20.85
C MET A 1 4.53 59.58 -19.90
N LYS A 2 4.69 59.77 -18.58
CA LYS A 2 4.95 58.65 -17.64
C LYS A 2 3.68 57.90 -17.21
N LEU A 3 2.52 58.57 -17.14
CA LEU A 3 1.25 57.95 -16.74
C LEU A 3 0.82 56.85 -17.72
N VAL A 4 0.82 57.13 -19.03
CA VAL A 4 0.35 56.20 -20.08
C VAL A 4 1.15 54.88 -20.10
N ARG A 5 2.47 54.95 -19.87
CA ARG A 5 3.31 53.74 -19.76
C ARG A 5 3.00 52.90 -18.52
N ARG A 6 2.61 53.55 -17.41
CA ARG A 6 2.28 52.88 -16.16
C ARG A 6 0.92 52.18 -16.24
N THR A 7 -0.06 52.83 -16.88
CA THR A 7 -1.38 52.23 -17.11
C THR A 7 -1.32 51.06 -18.08
N GLY A 8 -0.54 51.18 -19.17
CA GLY A 8 -0.34 50.08 -20.12
C GLY A 8 0.32 48.85 -19.48
N TYR A 9 1.28 49.06 -18.57
CA TYR A 9 1.93 47.97 -17.84
C TYR A 9 0.97 47.27 -16.87
N VAL A 10 0.16 48.02 -16.14
CA VAL A 10 -0.85 47.45 -15.21
C VAL A 10 -1.92 46.67 -15.96
N VAL A 11 -2.35 47.15 -17.13
CA VAL A 11 -3.33 46.44 -17.96
C VAL A 11 -2.73 45.15 -18.53
N LEU A 12 -1.53 45.20 -19.11
CA LEU A 12 -0.90 44.00 -19.67
C LEU A 12 -0.52 42.96 -18.61
N PHE A 13 0.09 43.38 -17.50
CA PHE A 13 0.44 42.44 -16.43
C PHE A 13 -0.78 41.96 -15.66
N GLY A 14 -1.76 42.81 -15.41
CA GLY A 14 -2.99 42.44 -14.72
C GLY A 14 -3.83 41.44 -15.52
N THR A 15 -3.98 41.66 -16.83
CA THR A 15 -4.70 40.72 -17.71
C THR A 15 -3.96 39.41 -17.90
N SER A 16 -2.63 39.44 -18.01
CA SER A 16 -1.81 38.23 -18.05
C SER A 16 -2.01 37.39 -16.78
N LEU A 17 -1.92 38.01 -15.60
CA LEU A 17 -2.14 37.31 -14.33
C LEU A 17 -3.51 36.63 -14.24
N LEU A 18 -4.56 37.29 -14.73
CA LEU A 18 -5.93 36.76 -14.73
C LEU A 18 -6.12 35.52 -15.62
N ILE A 19 -5.30 35.34 -16.65
CA ILE A 19 -5.37 34.15 -17.52
C ILE A 19 -4.46 33.04 -16.96
N PHE A 20 -3.25 33.38 -16.52
CA PHE A 20 -2.28 32.39 -16.09
C PHE A 20 -2.60 31.78 -14.73
N ILE A 21 -3.14 32.55 -13.76
CA ILE A 21 -3.50 32.02 -12.44
C ILE A 21 -4.54 30.88 -12.53
N PRO A 22 -5.71 31.03 -13.18
CA PRO A 22 -6.68 29.94 -13.25
C PRO A 22 -6.16 28.73 -14.04
N MET A 23 -5.29 28.93 -15.04
CA MET A 23 -4.65 27.83 -15.77
C MET A 23 -3.66 27.07 -14.89
N ILE A 24 -2.83 27.76 -14.12
CA ILE A 24 -1.88 27.14 -13.18
C ILE A 24 -2.64 26.44 -12.05
N VAL A 25 -3.67 27.07 -11.49
CA VAL A 25 -4.53 26.47 -10.47
C VAL A 25 -5.27 25.24 -11.02
N GLY A 26 -5.78 25.31 -12.25
CA GLY A 26 -6.41 24.18 -12.93
C GLY A 26 -5.43 23.01 -13.19
N ALA A 27 -4.21 23.31 -13.63
CA ALA A 27 -3.17 22.29 -13.83
C ALA A 27 -2.70 21.68 -12.50
N ALA A 28 -2.48 22.50 -11.46
CA ALA A 28 -2.11 22.04 -10.13
C ALA A 28 -3.22 21.18 -9.51
N MET A 29 -4.49 21.58 -9.62
CA MET A 29 -5.62 20.77 -9.16
C MET A 29 -5.82 19.50 -10.00
N GLY A 30 -5.51 19.55 -11.30
CA GLY A 30 -5.58 18.40 -12.20
C GLY A 30 -4.53 17.34 -11.88
N ILE A 31 -3.31 17.75 -11.54
CA ILE A 31 -2.25 16.84 -11.08
C ILE A 31 -2.55 16.33 -9.67
N HIS A 32 -3.14 17.16 -8.80
CA HIS A 32 -3.48 16.75 -7.43
C HIS A 32 -4.68 15.80 -7.37
N ARG A 33 -5.43 15.66 -8.47
CA ARG A 33 -6.54 14.73 -8.59
C ARG A 33 -6.20 13.75 -9.71
N ASP A 34 -5.38 12.76 -9.40
CA ASP A 34 -5.09 11.55 -10.20
C ASP A 34 -6.36 10.71 -10.48
N ARG A 35 -7.42 11.34 -11.00
CA ARG A 35 -8.66 10.68 -11.40
C ARG A 35 -8.52 10.27 -12.85
N ILE A 36 -8.01 9.06 -13.02
CA ILE A 36 -8.06 8.36 -14.30
C ILE A 36 -9.52 7.93 -14.50
N TRP A 37 -10.14 8.37 -15.58
CA TRP A 37 -11.48 7.93 -15.96
C TRP A 37 -11.36 6.80 -16.97
N ASP A 38 -12.14 5.74 -16.80
CA ASP A 38 -12.23 4.68 -17.81
C ASP A 38 -13.07 5.19 -18.99
N PRO A 39 -12.50 5.30 -20.21
CA PRO A 39 -13.22 5.81 -21.37
C PRO A 39 -14.36 4.90 -21.84
N PHE A 40 -14.41 3.64 -21.42
CA PHE A 40 -15.45 2.69 -21.86
C PHE A 40 -16.64 2.61 -20.91
N THR A 41 -16.42 2.85 -19.60
CA THR A 41 -17.46 2.70 -18.58
C THR A 41 -17.92 4.03 -17.99
N GLY A 42 -17.17 5.12 -18.20
CA GLY A 42 -17.49 6.44 -17.64
C GLY A 42 -17.46 6.45 -16.10
N GLN A 43 -16.94 5.40 -15.48
CA GLN A 43 -16.74 5.33 -14.05
C GLN A 43 -15.39 5.97 -13.71
N PRO A 44 -15.30 6.73 -12.59
CA PRO A 44 -14.01 7.15 -12.11
C PRO A 44 -13.26 5.89 -11.71
N ILE A 45 -12.15 5.57 -12.37
CA ILE A 45 -11.21 4.60 -11.84
C ILE A 45 -10.62 5.31 -10.64
N THR A 46 -11.23 5.11 -9.48
CA THR A 46 -10.57 5.29 -8.20
C THR A 46 -9.48 4.24 -8.15
N ARG A 47 -8.39 4.46 -8.90
CA ARG A 47 -7.08 4.24 -8.30
C ARG A 47 -7.04 5.26 -7.19
N THR A 48 -7.65 4.88 -6.07
CA THR A 48 -7.35 5.45 -4.78
C THR A 48 -5.85 5.56 -4.77
N GLU A 49 -5.36 6.79 -4.92
CA GLU A 49 -4.04 7.19 -4.52
C GLU A 49 -3.75 6.40 -3.25
N THR A 50 -2.83 5.46 -3.37
CA THR A 50 -2.66 4.28 -2.53
C THR A 50 -2.65 4.65 -1.05
N ALA A 51 -3.81 4.65 -0.39
CA ALA A 51 -3.85 4.37 1.03
C ALA A 51 -3.36 2.93 1.11
N ILE A 52 -2.07 2.77 1.42
CA ILE A 52 -1.46 1.45 1.61
C ILE A 52 -2.23 0.84 2.76
N ASP A 53 -3.17 -0.06 2.45
CA ASP A 53 -3.90 -0.78 3.46
C ASP A 53 -2.96 -1.88 3.99
N CYS A 54 -2.28 -1.53 5.07
CA CYS A 54 -1.32 -2.39 5.72
C CYS A 54 -1.95 -3.72 6.17
N LEU A 55 -3.24 -3.73 6.49
CA LEU A 55 -3.94 -4.96 6.90
C LEU A 55 -4.26 -5.83 5.68
N ASP A 56 -4.70 -5.24 4.58
CA ASP A 56 -4.93 -5.95 3.31
C ASP A 56 -3.63 -6.57 2.77
N ASP A 57 -2.53 -5.80 2.75
CA ASP A 57 -1.21 -6.30 2.36
C ASP A 57 -0.75 -7.46 3.27
N ALA A 58 -1.01 -7.38 4.58
CA ALA A 58 -0.68 -8.43 5.54
C ALA A 58 -1.51 -9.70 5.28
N GLN A 59 -2.81 -9.55 5.00
CA GLN A 59 -3.69 -10.67 4.65
C GLN A 59 -3.19 -11.37 3.37
N HIS A 60 -2.84 -10.60 2.34
CA HIS A 60 -2.27 -11.17 1.12
C HIS A 60 -0.95 -11.90 1.35
N LEU A 61 -0.08 -11.39 2.23
CA LEU A 61 1.14 -12.07 2.63
C LEU A 61 0.86 -13.41 3.34
N MET A 62 -0.19 -13.46 4.16
CA MET A 62 -0.62 -14.68 4.84
C MET A 62 -1.17 -15.72 3.86
N MET A 63 -2.02 -15.30 2.91
CA MET A 63 -2.52 -16.20 1.86
C MET A 63 -1.37 -16.77 1.01
N ALA A 64 -0.44 -15.91 0.58
CA ALA A 64 0.73 -16.33 -0.18
C ALA A 64 1.66 -17.27 0.61
N ALA A 65 1.71 -17.13 1.94
CA ALA A 65 2.41 -18.07 2.81
C ALA A 65 1.71 -19.43 2.86
N GLY A 66 0.37 -19.47 2.89
CA GLY A 66 -0.41 -20.71 2.85
C GLY A 66 -0.20 -21.52 1.56
N GLU A 67 0.00 -20.83 0.43
CA GLU A 67 0.30 -21.46 -0.86
C GLU A 67 1.74 -22.02 -0.93
N SER A 68 2.64 -21.50 -0.10
CA SER A 68 4.07 -21.79 -0.15
C SER A 68 4.51 -22.67 1.03
N ARG A 69 4.94 -23.91 0.78
CA ARG A 69 5.48 -24.77 1.86
C ARG A 69 6.85 -24.32 2.41
N ARG A 70 7.51 -23.38 1.74
CA ARG A 70 8.86 -22.91 2.08
C ARG A 70 8.98 -21.43 1.83
N LEU A 71 9.92 -20.80 2.53
CA LEU A 71 10.24 -19.40 2.30
C LEU A 71 10.74 -19.17 0.87
N THR A 72 10.04 -18.32 0.12
CA THR A 72 10.42 -17.91 -1.24
C THR A 72 11.01 -16.49 -1.25
N SER A 73 11.91 -16.22 -2.20
CA SER A 73 12.51 -14.88 -2.36
C SER A 73 11.46 -13.79 -2.59
N PRO A 74 10.43 -13.98 -3.46
CA PRO A 74 9.38 -12.98 -3.66
C PRO A 74 8.59 -12.69 -2.38
N TRP A 75 8.29 -13.71 -1.57
CA TRP A 75 7.58 -13.54 -0.31
C TRP A 75 8.41 -12.73 0.70
N GLU A 76 9.69 -13.05 0.89
CA GLU A 76 10.58 -12.31 1.82
C GLU A 76 10.82 -10.86 1.34
N GLN A 77 10.81 -10.60 0.04
CA GLN A 77 10.89 -9.23 -0.49
C GLN A 77 9.63 -8.42 -0.13
N ARG A 78 8.43 -8.98 -0.37
CA ARG A 78 7.16 -8.33 -0.01
C ARG A 78 7.03 -8.13 1.51
N TYR A 79 7.41 -9.12 2.31
CA TYR A 79 7.45 -9.01 3.77
C TYR A 79 8.34 -7.85 4.22
N ARG A 80 9.56 -7.72 3.68
CA ARG A 80 10.46 -6.60 4.03
C ARG A 80 9.87 -5.23 3.71
N LEU A 81 9.24 -5.10 2.54
CA LEU A 81 8.55 -3.87 2.14
C LEU A 81 7.41 -3.54 3.10
N TRP A 82 6.60 -4.53 3.46
CA TRP A 82 5.54 -4.37 4.43
C TRP A 82 6.08 -3.92 5.79
N VAL A 83 7.12 -4.59 6.32
CA VAL A 83 7.74 -4.24 7.61
C VAL A 83 8.26 -2.79 7.62
N SER A 84 8.87 -2.32 6.53
CA SER A 84 9.38 -0.95 6.47
C SER A 84 8.30 0.13 6.50
N ARG A 85 7.08 -0.20 6.08
CA ARG A 85 5.97 0.77 5.96
C ARG A 85 4.99 0.67 7.13
N CYS A 86 4.64 -0.55 7.53
CA CYS A 86 3.45 -0.84 8.33
C CYS A 86 3.74 -1.31 9.76
N ARG A 87 5.00 -1.65 10.08
CA ARG A 87 5.36 -2.25 11.38
C ARG A 87 4.98 -1.36 12.57
N ALA A 88 5.16 -0.05 12.45
CA ALA A 88 4.90 0.87 13.56
C ALA A 88 3.40 1.03 13.85
N GLU A 89 2.56 0.84 12.83
CA GLU A 89 1.12 1.01 12.91
C GLU A 89 0.39 -0.27 13.33
N HIS A 90 0.89 -1.45 12.88
CA HIS A 90 0.25 -2.74 13.14
C HIS A 90 1.25 -3.75 13.75
N ALA A 91 1.42 -3.68 15.08
CA ALA A 91 2.31 -4.57 15.82
C ALA A 91 1.82 -6.02 15.86
N ASP A 92 0.51 -6.21 15.97
CA ASP A 92 -0.17 -7.51 15.96
C ASP A 92 -0.01 -8.24 14.62
N ALA A 93 -0.25 -7.55 13.50
CA ALA A 93 -0.03 -8.09 12.17
C ALA A 93 1.45 -8.43 11.93
N PHE A 94 2.36 -7.62 12.48
CA PHE A 94 3.80 -7.89 12.40
C PHE A 94 4.18 -9.18 13.14
N ASP A 95 3.66 -9.40 14.35
CA ASP A 95 3.95 -10.61 15.12
C ASP A 95 3.44 -11.86 14.40
N MET A 96 2.23 -11.80 13.84
CA MET A 96 1.69 -12.89 13.04
C MET A 96 2.55 -13.18 11.80
N LEU A 97 2.89 -12.16 11.00
CA LEU A 97 3.72 -12.32 9.80
C LEU A 97 5.14 -12.84 10.14
N ARG A 98 5.69 -12.42 11.28
CA ARG A 98 6.97 -12.90 11.78
C ARG A 98 6.91 -14.38 12.16
N ALA A 99 5.85 -14.82 12.83
CA ALA A 99 5.63 -16.22 13.15
C ALA A 99 5.52 -17.07 11.87
N THR A 100 4.71 -16.62 10.91
CA THR A 100 4.55 -17.27 9.59
C THR A 100 5.89 -17.38 8.86
N ARG A 101 6.70 -16.31 8.83
CA ARG A 101 8.05 -16.35 8.25
C ARG A 101 8.95 -17.39 8.89
N ASN A 102 8.90 -17.52 10.22
CA ASN A 102 9.70 -18.51 10.95
C ASN A 102 9.24 -19.94 10.62
N ALA A 103 7.94 -20.18 10.52
CA ALA A 103 7.38 -21.46 10.10
C ALA A 103 7.85 -21.84 8.68
N LEU A 104 7.79 -20.90 7.74
CA LEU A 104 8.28 -21.07 6.35
C LEU A 104 9.79 -21.36 6.26
N ARG A 105 10.58 -20.90 7.24
CA ARG A 105 12.02 -21.22 7.37
C ARG A 105 12.25 -22.58 7.99
N GLY A 106 11.52 -22.89 9.07
CA GLY A 106 11.63 -24.12 9.85
C GLY A 106 11.16 -25.37 9.12
N HIS A 107 10.30 -25.24 8.10
CA HIS A 107 9.88 -26.37 7.27
C HIS A 107 11.03 -27.04 6.49
N ARG A 108 12.24 -26.46 6.50
CA ARG A 108 13.45 -27.07 5.95
C ARG A 108 14.20 -27.96 6.95
N THR A 109 13.85 -27.92 8.25
CA THR A 109 14.63 -28.51 9.35
C THR A 109 13.81 -29.43 10.28
N GLY A 110 12.74 -30.05 9.78
CA GLY A 110 12.10 -31.19 10.46
C GLY A 110 10.65 -30.96 10.83
N VAL A 111 9.76 -31.58 10.06
CA VAL A 111 8.54 -32.24 10.57
C VAL A 111 8.35 -33.51 9.74
N GLY A 112 9.23 -34.48 10.00
CA GLY A 112 8.79 -35.86 10.11
C GLY A 112 8.53 -36.06 11.61
N GLY A 113 7.29 -36.36 11.97
CA GLY A 113 6.83 -36.43 13.35
C GLY A 113 5.31 -36.34 13.41
N LEU A 114 4.66 -37.34 12.82
CA LEU A 114 3.33 -37.79 13.25
C LEU A 114 3.51 -38.46 14.61
N GLU A 115 2.70 -38.10 15.60
CA GLU A 115 2.28 -38.95 16.73
C GLU A 115 1.03 -38.24 17.27
N ASP A 116 -0.15 -38.57 16.73
CA ASP A 116 -1.07 -39.60 17.25
C ASP A 116 -1.37 -39.40 18.74
N ASP A 117 -2.62 -39.02 19.01
CA ASP A 117 -3.33 -39.23 20.27
C ASP A 117 -3.03 -40.61 20.84
N PRO A 118 -2.73 -40.71 22.13
CA PRO A 118 -3.18 -41.84 22.92
C PRO A 118 -4.26 -41.35 23.89
N ASP A 119 -5.44 -41.94 23.73
CA ASP A 119 -6.52 -41.98 24.70
C ASP A 119 -5.97 -42.20 26.12
N GLU A 120 -6.28 -41.27 27.03
CA GLU A 120 -5.98 -41.40 28.45
C GLU A 120 -7.04 -42.35 29.06
N ASP A 121 -6.77 -43.65 28.97
CA ASP A 121 -7.47 -44.69 29.71
C ASP A 121 -7.31 -44.44 31.22
N LEU A 122 -8.37 -43.91 31.83
CA LEU A 122 -8.55 -43.83 33.28
C LEU A 122 -8.91 -45.22 33.82
N ASP A 123 -7.92 -45.97 34.28
CA ASP A 123 -8.12 -47.14 35.14
C ASP A 123 -7.24 -47.08 36.41
N ASP A 124 -7.95 -47.19 37.54
CA ASP A 124 -7.61 -47.76 38.86
C ASP A 124 -6.34 -47.34 39.64
N ASN A 125 -6.57 -46.62 40.75
CA ASN A 125 -6.07 -47.00 42.09
C ASN A 125 -6.89 -46.38 43.23
#